data_AF-A0A154W6F2-F1
#
_entry.id   AF-A0A154W6F2-F1
#
_cell.length_a   1.000
_cell.length_b   1.000
_cell.length_c   1.000
_cell.angle_alpha   90.00
_cell.angle_beta   90.00
_cell.angle_gamma   90.00
#
_symmetry.space_group_name_H-M   'P 1'
#
loop_
_entity.id
_entity.type
_entity.pdbx_description
1 polymer ?
#
loop_
_entity_poly.entity_id
_entity_poly.type
_entity_poly.pdbx_seq_one_letter_code
_entity_poly.pdbx_strand_id
1 'polypeptide(L)'
;MVQQLLHAVEVEAKTMLARCAEMKAGIAHCSFTRYRRFFDTVKSFLVLSGFASSKIELAGIEPRECALLVEHIGGLERRVSLAAMDVAQGFYAGMLRRGTLYLGGNERCGEDRALLRDMLGDFLEGGAAGNPRLQRDMQSLDAMLEEVARRTPPLRDLQAAA
;
A
#
# COMPACT_ATOMS: atom_id res chain seq x y z
N MET A 1 10.85 17.15 -23.22
CA MET A 1 11.23 15.98 -22.40
C MET A 1 10.47 15.94 -21.07
N VAL A 2 10.63 16.93 -20.17
CA VAL A 2 9.93 16.96 -18.86
C VAL A 2 8.41 16.88 -19.00
N GLN A 3 7.82 17.71 -19.87
CA GLN A 3 6.37 17.66 -20.16
C GLN A 3 5.90 16.30 -20.68
N GLN A 4 6.71 15.60 -21.48
CA GLN A 4 6.36 14.28 -22.00
C GLN A 4 6.41 13.21 -20.90
N LEU A 5 7.39 13.29 -19.99
CA LEU A 5 7.48 12.42 -18.81
C LEU A 5 6.29 12.64 -17.87
N LEU A 6 5.98 13.90 -17.56
CA LEU A 6 4.84 14.26 -16.72
C LEU A 6 3.53 13.73 -17.31
N HIS A 7 3.30 13.99 -18.60
CA HIS A 7 2.11 13.50 -19.29
C HIS A 7 2.02 11.97 -19.29
N ALA A 8 3.14 11.26 -19.49
CA ALA A 8 3.16 9.81 -19.42
C ALA A 8 2.78 9.28 -18.02
N VAL A 9 3.31 9.90 -16.96
CA VAL A 9 2.95 9.55 -15.57
C VAL A 9 1.47 9.83 -15.30
N GLU A 10 0.93 10.95 -15.76
CA GLU A 10 -0.49 11.30 -15.59
C GLU A 10 -1.43 10.31 -16.29
N VAL A 11 -1.12 9.94 -17.53
CA VAL A 11 -1.89 8.95 -18.30
C VAL A 11 -1.82 7.59 -17.63
N GLU A 12 -0.64 7.16 -17.18
CA GLU A 12 -0.47 5.88 -16.51
C GLU A 12 -1.17 5.87 -15.15
N ALA A 13 -1.09 6.95 -14.37
CA ALA A 13 -1.79 7.10 -13.10
C ALA A 13 -3.31 7.00 -13.28
N LYS A 14 -3.87 7.70 -14.27
CA LYS A 14 -5.31 7.62 -14.60
C LYS A 14 -5.71 6.19 -14.98
N THR A 15 -4.88 5.53 -15.79
CA THR A 15 -5.10 4.14 -16.20
C THR A 15 -5.03 3.19 -15.00
N MET A 16 -4.08 3.38 -14.08
CA MET A 16 -3.97 2.57 -12.87
C MET A 16 -5.14 2.77 -11.92
N LEU A 17 -5.63 4.00 -11.74
CA LEU A 17 -6.81 4.27 -10.93
C LEU A 17 -8.05 3.56 -11.50
N ALA A 18 -8.25 3.59 -12.82
CA ALA A 18 -9.33 2.85 -13.47
C ALA A 18 -9.19 1.33 -13.24
N ARG A 19 -7.99 0.78 -13.43
CA ARG A 19 -7.72 -0.65 -13.15
C ARG A 19 -7.94 -1.03 -11.69
N CYS A 20 -7.59 -0.16 -10.74
CA CYS A 20 -7.87 -0.38 -9.33
C CYS A 20 -9.37 -0.46 -9.08
N ALA A 21 -10.16 0.46 -9.65
CA ALA A 21 -11.62 0.45 -9.53
C ALA A 21 -12.24 -0.83 -10.13
N GLU A 22 -11.80 -1.22 -11.34
CA GLU A 22 -12.24 -2.46 -12.00
C GLU A 22 -11.87 -3.71 -11.17
N MET A 23 -10.64 -3.77 -10.65
CA MET A 23 -10.19 -4.89 -9.83
C MET A 23 -10.96 -4.97 -8.52
N LYS A 24 -11.24 -3.83 -7.88
CA LYS A 24 -12.04 -3.74 -6.64
C LYS A 24 -13.46 -4.26 -6.88
N ALA A 25 -14.11 -3.87 -7.97
CA ALA A 25 -15.44 -4.35 -8.32
C ALA A 25 -15.47 -5.86 -8.60
N GLY A 26 -14.43 -6.39 -9.25
CA GLY A 26 -14.30 -7.81 -9.59
C GLY A 26 -13.67 -8.69 -8.51
N ILE A 27 -13.37 -8.15 -7.33
CA ILE A 27 -12.45 -8.79 -6.39
C ILE A 27 -12.97 -10.11 -5.83
N ALA A 28 -14.28 -10.19 -5.63
CA ALA A 28 -14.96 -11.40 -5.18
C ALA A 28 -14.65 -12.59 -6.10
N HIS A 29 -14.48 -12.39 -7.41
CA HIS A 29 -14.19 -13.47 -8.36
C HIS A 29 -12.72 -13.49 -8.81
N CYS A 30 -11.85 -12.75 -8.12
CA CYS A 30 -10.45 -12.63 -8.50
C CYS A 30 -9.64 -13.86 -8.06
N SER A 31 -8.89 -14.44 -9.00
CA SER A 31 -7.91 -15.49 -8.70
C SER A 31 -6.59 -14.89 -8.23
N PHE A 32 -5.78 -15.68 -7.51
CA PHE A 32 -4.44 -15.25 -7.08
C PHE A 32 -3.56 -14.81 -8.26
N THR A 33 -3.61 -15.52 -9.39
CA THR A 33 -2.86 -15.15 -10.61
C THR A 33 -3.31 -13.81 -11.16
N ARG A 34 -4.61 -13.52 -11.16
CA ARG A 34 -5.15 -12.25 -11.64
C ARG A 34 -4.77 -11.10 -10.70
N TYR A 35 -4.85 -11.31 -9.39
CA TYR A 35 -4.40 -10.35 -8.39
C TYR A 35 -2.89 -10.06 -8.50
N ARG A 36 -2.07 -11.11 -8.64
CA ARG A 36 -0.62 -10.95 -8.82
C ARG A 36 -0.28 -10.13 -10.06
N ARG A 37 -0.90 -10.40 -11.22
CA ARG A 37 -0.69 -9.61 -12.44
C ARG A 37 -1.09 -8.14 -12.25
N PHE A 38 -2.18 -7.89 -11.54
CA PHE A 38 -2.56 -6.53 -11.17
C PHE A 38 -1.49 -5.86 -10.32
N PHE A 39 -1.02 -6.53 -9.27
CA PHE A 39 -0.01 -5.98 -8.37
C PHE A 39 1.34 -5.75 -9.07
N ASP A 40 1.73 -6.63 -10.00
CA ASP A 40 2.91 -6.43 -10.85
C ASP A 40 2.76 -5.18 -11.73
N THR A 41 1.55 -4.86 -12.19
CA THR A 41 1.28 -3.62 -12.93
C THR A 41 1.41 -2.39 -12.03
N VAL A 42 0.89 -2.46 -10.79
CA VAL A 42 1.04 -1.36 -9.80
C VAL A 42 2.52 -1.10 -9.53
N LYS A 43 3.33 -2.14 -9.34
CA LYS A 43 4.79 -1.99 -9.17
C LYS A 43 5.45 -1.27 -10.34
N SER A 44 5.10 -1.66 -11.58
CA SER A 44 5.64 -1.00 -12.78
C SER A 44 5.33 0.50 -12.81
N PHE A 45 4.13 0.91 -12.40
CA PHE A 45 3.77 2.32 -12.28
C PHE A 45 4.57 3.04 -11.19
N LEU A 46 4.80 2.43 -10.03
CA LEU A 46 5.61 3.02 -8.96
C LEU A 46 7.06 3.22 -9.42
N VAL A 47 7.62 2.25 -10.15
CA VAL A 47 8.95 2.38 -10.74
C VAL A 47 8.99 3.53 -11.76
N LEU A 48 7.98 3.67 -12.61
CA LEU A 48 7.89 4.78 -13.56
C LEU A 48 7.82 6.13 -12.84
N SER A 49 7.03 6.23 -11.76
CA SER A 49 6.87 7.47 -10.99
C SER A 49 8.17 7.88 -10.30
N GLY A 50 8.88 6.94 -9.69
CA GLY A 50 10.21 7.18 -9.10
C GLY A 50 11.25 7.58 -10.15
N PHE A 51 11.25 6.90 -11.31
CA PHE A 51 12.13 7.24 -12.43
C PHE A 51 11.85 8.65 -12.97
N ALA A 52 10.58 9.01 -13.16
CA ALA A 52 10.19 10.32 -13.66
C ALA A 52 10.60 11.44 -12.69
N SER A 53 10.36 11.26 -11.38
CA SER A 53 10.77 12.21 -10.35
C SER A 53 12.28 12.46 -10.39
N SER A 54 13.08 11.38 -10.41
CA SER A 54 14.54 11.49 -10.50
C SER A 54 15.01 12.17 -11.81
N LYS A 55 14.32 11.94 -12.94
CA LYS A 55 14.67 12.63 -14.20
C LYS A 55 14.34 14.12 -14.19
N ILE A 56 13.29 14.52 -13.48
CA ILE A 56 12.92 15.94 -13.32
C ILE A 56 13.96 16.67 -12.47
N GLU A 57 14.41 16.05 -11.37
CA GLU A 57 15.47 16.60 -10.51
C GLU A 57 16.79 16.83 -11.27
N LEU A 58 17.09 15.95 -12.23
CA LEU A 58 18.30 16.04 -13.05
C LEU A 58 18.18 16.93 -14.29
N ALA A 59 16.99 17.49 -14.59
CA ALA A 59 16.74 18.20 -15.83
C ALA A 59 17.21 19.66 -15.84
N GLY A 60 17.86 20.14 -14.77
CA GLY A 60 18.37 21.52 -14.68
C GLY A 60 17.25 22.57 -14.63
N ILE A 61 16.08 22.18 -14.14
CA ILE A 61 14.91 23.05 -13.95
C ILE A 61 15.15 23.93 -12.72
N GLU A 62 14.50 25.09 -12.68
CA GLU A 62 14.49 25.94 -11.48
C GLU A 62 14.01 25.14 -10.25
N PRO A 63 14.67 25.25 -9.09
CA PRO A 63 14.40 24.38 -7.93
C PRO A 63 12.95 24.38 -7.45
N ARG A 64 12.26 25.53 -7.46
CA ARG A 64 10.86 25.61 -7.05
C ARG A 64 9.93 24.93 -8.05
N GLU A 65 10.14 25.11 -9.35
CA GLU A 65 9.38 24.39 -10.39
C GLU A 65 9.63 22.88 -10.30
N CYS A 66 10.87 22.44 -10.09
CA CYS A 66 11.21 21.05 -9.86
C CYS A 66 10.44 20.46 -8.66
N ALA A 67 10.44 21.16 -7.52
CA ALA A 67 9.74 20.72 -6.31
C ALA A 67 8.24 20.52 -6.55
N LEU A 68 7.59 21.45 -7.27
CA LEU A 68 6.16 21.34 -7.61
C LEU A 68 5.85 20.13 -8.50
N LEU A 69 6.72 19.84 -9.47
CA LEU A 69 6.55 18.70 -10.38
C LEU A 69 6.75 17.36 -9.66
N VAL A 70 7.77 17.28 -8.80
CA VAL A 70 8.03 16.08 -7.99
C VAL A 70 6.89 15.86 -6.99
N GLU A 71 6.39 16.92 -6.34
CA GLU A 71 5.24 16.84 -5.43
C GLU A 71 3.98 16.35 -6.16
N HIS A 72 3.72 16.85 -7.38
CA HIS A 72 2.60 16.39 -8.20
C HIS A 72 2.69 14.89 -8.53
N ILE A 73 3.86 14.41 -8.95
CA ILE A 73 4.08 12.98 -9.19
C ILE A 73 3.88 12.18 -7.90
N GLY A 74 4.43 12.65 -6.77
CA GLY A 74 4.23 12.01 -5.47
C GLY A 74 2.75 11.98 -5.03
N GLY A 75 1.97 12.99 -5.38
CA GLY A 75 0.51 13.01 -5.18
C GLY A 75 -0.21 11.94 -6.00
N LEU A 76 0.16 11.77 -7.28
CA LEU A 76 -0.38 10.71 -8.15
C LEU A 76 0.00 9.32 -7.65
N GLU A 77 1.26 9.14 -7.27
CA GLU A 77 1.79 7.89 -6.72
C GLU A 77 0.99 7.47 -5.48
N ARG A 78 0.81 8.40 -4.54
CA ARG A 78 0.08 8.15 -3.29
C ARG A 78 -1.37 7.74 -3.55
N ARG A 79 -2.05 8.39 -4.51
CA ARG A 79 -3.43 8.07 -4.87
C ARG A 79 -3.56 6.66 -5.46
N VAL A 80 -2.66 6.28 -6.36
CA VAL A 80 -2.64 4.93 -6.94
C VAL A 80 -2.32 3.89 -5.85
N SER A 81 -1.35 4.16 -4.99
CA SER A 81 -0.98 3.27 -3.88
C SER A 81 -2.15 3.02 -2.93
N LEU A 82 -2.87 4.06 -2.52
CA LEU A 82 -4.07 3.92 -1.69
C LEU A 82 -5.15 3.10 -2.38
N ALA A 83 -5.43 3.35 -3.66
CA ALA A 83 -6.40 2.57 -4.42
C ALA A 83 -5.97 1.09 -4.59
N ALA A 84 -4.67 0.82 -4.73
CA ALA A 84 -4.13 -0.53 -4.79
C ALA A 84 -4.20 -1.24 -3.42
N MET A 85 -4.02 -0.51 -2.31
CA MET A 85 -4.17 -1.06 -0.96
C MET A 85 -5.62 -1.45 -0.66
N ASP A 86 -6.59 -0.64 -1.09
CA ASP A 86 -8.02 -0.99 -1.02
C ASP A 86 -8.32 -2.33 -1.73
N VAL A 87 -7.73 -2.52 -2.92
CA VAL A 87 -7.82 -3.78 -3.67
C VAL A 87 -7.15 -4.91 -2.89
N ALA A 88 -5.93 -4.72 -2.39
CA ALA A 88 -5.24 -5.75 -1.60
C ALA A 88 -6.05 -6.19 -0.38
N GLN A 89 -6.62 -5.25 0.38
CA GLN A 89 -7.47 -5.54 1.52
C GLN A 89 -8.69 -6.39 1.12
N GLY A 90 -9.40 -6.01 0.05
CA GLY A 90 -10.54 -6.77 -0.45
C GLY A 90 -10.16 -8.18 -0.91
N PHE A 91 -9.01 -8.34 -1.56
CA PHE A 91 -8.50 -9.63 -2.02
C PHE A 91 -8.18 -10.56 -0.84
N TYR A 92 -7.40 -10.09 0.13
CA TYR A 92 -7.02 -10.88 1.30
C TYR A 92 -8.23 -11.20 2.18
N ALA A 93 -9.16 -10.26 2.39
CA ALA A 93 -10.42 -10.53 3.07
C ALA A 93 -11.23 -11.64 2.37
N GLY A 94 -11.29 -11.61 1.04
CA GLY A 94 -11.93 -12.66 0.24
C GLY A 94 -11.24 -14.04 0.39
N MET A 95 -9.91 -14.07 0.38
CA MET A 95 -9.15 -15.31 0.60
C MET A 95 -9.32 -15.87 2.02
N LEU A 96 -9.38 -15.01 3.04
CA LEU A 96 -9.62 -15.42 4.42
C LEU A 96 -10.99 -16.08 4.56
N ARG A 97 -12.05 -15.45 4.02
CA ARG A 97 -13.41 -16.01 4.04
C ARG A 97 -13.52 -17.37 3.34
N ARG A 98 -12.70 -17.60 2.31
CA ARG A 98 -12.64 -18.88 1.57
C ARG A 98 -11.76 -19.94 2.22
N GLY A 99 -11.06 -19.61 3.30
CA GLY A 99 -10.07 -20.50 3.92
C GLY A 99 -8.85 -20.77 3.03
N THR A 100 -8.63 -19.96 2.00
CA THR A 100 -7.56 -20.14 1.01
C THR A 100 -6.32 -19.29 1.29
N LEU A 101 -6.22 -18.67 2.47
CA LEU A 101 -5.00 -17.91 2.79
C LEU A 101 -3.81 -18.87 2.93
N TYR A 102 -2.95 -18.84 1.92
CA TYR A 102 -1.61 -19.41 1.98
C TYR A 102 -0.74 -18.37 2.70
N LEU A 103 -0.72 -18.42 4.04
CA LEU A 103 0.33 -17.75 4.80
C LEU A 103 1.60 -18.51 4.48
N GLY A 104 2.40 -17.97 3.57
CA GLY A 104 3.69 -18.55 3.19
C GLY A 104 4.57 -18.63 4.43
N GLY A 105 4.80 -19.86 4.91
CA GLY A 105 5.62 -20.15 6.06
C GLY A 105 5.14 -21.43 6.75
N ASN A 106 5.93 -22.49 6.62
CA ASN A 106 5.66 -23.80 7.18
C ASN A 106 5.33 -23.75 8.70
N GLU A 107 4.48 -24.70 9.11
CA GLU A 107 4.29 -25.26 10.47
C GLU A 107 3.31 -24.61 11.48
N ARG A 108 2.75 -23.41 11.30
CA ARG A 108 1.81 -22.83 12.30
C ARG A 108 0.37 -22.55 11.84
N CYS A 109 0.04 -22.93 10.60
CA CYS A 109 -1.19 -22.53 9.90
C CYS A 109 -2.53 -23.03 10.48
N GLY A 110 -2.56 -23.91 11.49
CA GLY A 110 -3.82 -24.42 12.07
C GLY A 110 -4.46 -23.43 13.04
N GLU A 111 -3.70 -23.05 14.06
CA GLU A 111 -4.13 -22.16 15.13
C GLU A 111 -4.24 -20.71 14.64
N ASP A 112 -3.30 -20.26 13.81
CA ASP A 112 -3.32 -18.90 13.23
C ASP A 112 -4.52 -18.68 12.30
N ARG A 113 -4.97 -19.72 11.58
CA ARG A 113 -6.18 -19.64 10.73
C ARG A 113 -7.47 -19.62 11.54
N ALA A 114 -7.53 -20.35 12.64
CA ALA A 114 -8.66 -20.31 13.56
C ALA A 114 -8.74 -18.93 14.24
N LEU A 115 -7.60 -18.46 14.74
CA LEU A 115 -7.46 -17.14 15.37
C LEU A 115 -7.83 -16.01 14.42
N LEU A 116 -7.34 -16.03 13.16
CA LEU A 116 -7.72 -15.03 12.15
C LEU A 116 -9.20 -15.09 11.79
N ARG A 117 -9.80 -16.29 11.76
CA ARG A 117 -11.23 -16.45 11.49
C ARG A 117 -12.08 -15.90 12.63
N ASP A 118 -11.70 -16.17 13.88
CA ASP A 118 -12.37 -15.67 15.08
C ASP A 118 -12.22 -14.15 15.18
N MET A 119 -11.02 -13.61 14.99
CA MET A 119 -10.76 -12.16 14.98
C MET A 119 -11.61 -11.42 13.93
N LEU A 120 -11.83 -12.03 12.76
CA LEU A 120 -12.65 -11.44 11.69
C LEU A 120 -14.14 -11.65 11.89
N GLY A 121 -14.56 -12.76 12.50
CA GLY A 121 -15.94 -12.98 12.92
C GLY A 121 -16.37 -11.91 13.93
N ASP A 122 -15.57 -11.70 14.97
CA ASP A 122 -15.80 -10.69 16.00
C ASP A 122 -15.83 -9.26 15.42
N PHE A 123 -14.95 -8.95 14.44
CA PHE A 123 -14.92 -7.64 13.81
C PHE A 123 -16.15 -7.37 12.93
N LEU A 124 -16.66 -8.39 12.22
CA LEU A 124 -17.84 -8.27 11.36
C LEU A 124 -19.16 -8.26 12.16
N GLU A 125 -19.19 -8.84 13.36
CA GLU A 125 -20.39 -8.94 14.19
C GLU A 125 -20.52 -7.85 15.28
N GLY A 126 -19.45 -7.12 15.64
CA GLY A 126 -19.57 -6.12 16.73
C GLY A 126 -18.53 -5.00 16.77
N GLY A 127 -17.64 -4.88 15.78
CA GLY A 127 -16.52 -3.93 15.83
C GLY A 127 -15.43 -4.34 16.84
N ALA A 128 -14.25 -3.73 16.71
CA ALA A 128 -13.01 -4.10 17.41
C ALA A 128 -13.07 -4.14 18.97
N ALA A 129 -14.19 -3.78 19.58
CA ALA A 129 -14.40 -3.80 21.03
C ALA A 129 -14.68 -5.20 21.62
N GLY A 130 -15.01 -6.20 20.78
CA GLY A 130 -15.46 -7.52 21.25
C GLY A 130 -14.36 -8.48 21.71
N ASN A 131 -13.11 -8.31 21.28
CA ASN A 131 -12.05 -9.28 21.53
C ASN A 131 -10.94 -8.72 22.43
N PRO A 132 -10.97 -9.00 23.75
CA PRO A 132 -10.01 -8.46 24.71
C PRO A 132 -8.57 -8.98 24.50
N ARG A 133 -8.37 -10.05 23.73
CA ARG A 133 -7.02 -10.48 23.30
C ARG A 133 -6.52 -9.61 22.15
N LEU A 134 -7.34 -9.35 21.15
CA LEU A 134 -7.02 -8.43 20.05
C LEU A 134 -6.63 -7.04 20.56
N GLN A 135 -7.37 -6.54 21.56
CA GLN A 135 -7.10 -5.26 22.18
C GLN A 135 -5.75 -5.24 22.93
N ARG A 136 -5.37 -6.34 23.60
CA ARG A 136 -4.03 -6.48 24.20
C ARG A 136 -2.93 -6.58 23.18
N ASP A 137 -3.17 -7.29 22.08
CA ASP A 137 -2.16 -7.47 21.03
C ASP A 137 -1.96 -6.14 20.29
N MET A 138 -3.02 -5.39 20.01
CA MET A 138 -2.93 -4.01 19.48
C MET A 138 -2.18 -3.08 20.43
N GLN A 139 -2.49 -3.11 21.73
CA GLN A 139 -1.76 -2.33 22.75
C GLN A 139 -0.27 -2.70 22.81
N SER A 140 0.04 -3.99 22.64
CA SER A 140 1.44 -4.47 22.61
C SER A 140 2.15 -4.01 21.34
N LEU A 141 1.44 -3.96 20.21
CA LEU A 141 1.95 -3.45 18.94
C LEU A 141 2.19 -1.94 18.99
N ASP A 142 1.26 -1.18 19.57
CA ASP A 142 1.41 0.26 19.79
C ASP A 142 2.60 0.55 20.72
N ALA A 143 2.75 -0.18 21.83
CA ALA A 143 3.90 -0.04 22.73
C ALA A 143 5.23 -0.39 22.04
N MET A 144 5.23 -1.38 21.14
CA MET A 144 6.41 -1.73 20.35
C MET A 144 6.72 -0.64 19.31
N LEU A 145 5.73 -0.06 18.67
CA LEU A 145 5.89 1.06 17.72
C LEU A 145 6.39 2.33 18.43
N GLU A 146 5.92 2.63 19.63
CA GLU A 146 6.44 3.70 20.48
C GLU A 146 7.90 3.45 20.88
N GLU A 147 8.24 2.21 21.23
CA GLU A 147 9.62 1.85 21.56
C GLU A 147 10.55 1.95 20.34
N VAL A 148 10.08 1.56 19.16
CA VAL A 148 10.79 1.75 17.89
C VAL A 148 10.95 3.25 17.61
N ALA A 149 9.91 4.06 17.76
CA ALA A 149 10.00 5.52 17.57
C ALA A 149 10.94 6.19 18.59
N ARG A 150 11.01 5.68 19.83
CA ARG A 150 11.93 6.16 20.88
C ARG A 150 13.38 5.80 20.60
N ARG A 151 13.63 4.60 20.06
CA ARG A 151 14.98 4.10 19.75
C ARG A 151 15.50 4.50 18.37
N THR A 152 14.60 4.82 17.45
CA THR A 152 14.95 5.34 16.13
C THR A 152 15.18 6.84 16.30
N PRO A 153 16.42 7.35 16.15
CA PRO A 153 16.65 8.79 16.25
C PRO A 153 15.74 9.49 15.23
N PRO A 154 15.09 10.62 15.60
CA PRO A 154 14.36 11.41 14.62
C PRO A 154 15.32 11.68 13.46
N LEU A 155 14.85 11.50 12.23
CA LEU A 155 15.60 11.87 11.03
C LEU A 155 16.11 13.29 11.26
N ARG A 156 17.41 13.42 11.55
CA ARG A 156 18.06 14.71 11.68
C ARG A 156 17.80 15.43 10.36
N ASP A 157 17.24 16.61 10.51
CA ASP A 157 16.88 17.55 9.46
C ASP A 157 17.72 17.37 8.18
N LEU A 158 17.05 16.99 7.10
CA LEU A 158 17.53 17.17 5.72
C LEU A 158 17.69 18.68 5.37
N GLN A 159 17.68 19.58 6.35
CA GLN A 159 17.92 21.02 6.19
C GLN A 159 19.36 21.45 6.49
N ALA A 160 20.29 20.54 6.81
CA ALA A 160 21.70 20.87 7.06
C ALA A 160 22.65 20.54 5.88
N ALA A 161 22.15 20.55 4.65
CA ALA A 161 22.94 20.40 3.43
C ALA A 161 22.57 21.45 2.36
N ALA A 162 22.45 22.71 2.80
CA ALA A 162 22.43 23.91 1.95
C ALA A 162 23.63 24.79 2.30
#